data_AF-A0A7X7XQR5-F1
#
_entry.id   AF-A0A7X7XQR5-F1
#
_cell.length_a   1.000
_cell.length_b   1.000
_cell.length_c   1.000
_cell.angle_alpha   90.00
_cell.angle_beta   90.00
_cell.angle_gamma   90.00
#
_symmetry.space_group_name_H-M   'P 1'
#
loop_
_entity.id
_entity.type
_entity.pdbx_description
1 polymer ?
#
loop_
_entity_poly.entity_id
_entity_poly.type
_entity_poly.pdbx_seq_one_letter_code
_entity_poly.pdbx_strand_id
1 'polypeptide(L)'
;MKTTLIIPNIGCPNCAMAITEHFKTLNIEAKVNVNQKKVTFTYSDKDSFTIILKELKAIGFPAAPIDYDEKRRRKYEKVRLIVATILVLPLAYTMFDNFGLNIVPDIMLNGYFQMGFAAILQFIFGFRFYKNAFYQIKNKNLGMDVLIVLGTSVAFFYSLYLTIFTDKTQLFFETSGMLIWMVTIGDYLEHLSQAKTTDTLKSLMALAVDEVRLIKNGEEQIVSLNDVNVGDVIKVLAGEKIALDGEIIDGASYIDDSVITGESIPKYLSVGDTAVGSTTNLSNTILIKVSAIGSDTVLAKIIKTVEETSLIKPKFQKAVDVIAKYFVFIILMIALVSFLVYQFILGKELSISLEVTTAVLVVSCPCALGLATPTSIAVASGLAFKNKILYKGGEFFELANKIDAIAFDKTGTLTKGDLIVSDYLGDIRYLSYTKGLEIHSTHPIGKSINNYRKDIIPFAIEEYEIIDGKGIKGTYLQDQIIVGSATFIAEANISNPFLNEFEKFTGEGKVVIFTAINKKVVNMIILEDEIKA
;
A
#
# COMPACT_ATOMS: atom_id res chain seq x y z
N MET A 1 8.73 17.84 -13.78
CA MET A 1 7.28 17.93 -13.52
C MET A 1 6.70 16.53 -13.38
N LYS A 2 5.67 16.37 -12.54
CA LYS A 2 5.01 15.08 -12.28
C LYS A 2 3.51 15.26 -12.47
N THR A 3 2.90 14.43 -13.32
CA THR A 3 1.45 14.48 -13.58
C THR A 3 0.87 13.08 -13.53
N THR A 4 -0.24 12.91 -12.83
CA THR A 4 -0.96 11.64 -12.73
C THR A 4 -2.23 11.71 -13.57
N LEU A 5 -2.38 10.77 -14.50
CA LEU A 5 -3.53 10.65 -15.39
C LEU A 5 -4.30 9.38 -15.09
N ILE A 6 -5.64 9.45 -15.14
CA ILE A 6 -6.50 8.27 -15.05
C ILE A 6 -6.62 7.67 -16.46
N ILE A 7 -6.37 6.37 -16.60
CA ILE A 7 -6.39 5.64 -17.87
C ILE A 7 -7.33 4.43 -17.72
N PRO A 8 -8.63 4.58 -18.03
CA PRO A 8 -9.67 3.61 -17.68
C PRO A 8 -9.52 2.22 -18.31
N ASN A 9 -8.76 2.14 -19.41
CA ASN A 9 -8.58 0.93 -20.22
C ASN A 9 -7.34 0.12 -19.83
N ILE A 10 -6.61 0.52 -18.78
CA ILE A 10 -5.56 -0.33 -18.20
C ILE A 10 -6.27 -1.44 -17.42
N GLY A 11 -6.36 -2.61 -18.05
CA GLY A 11 -6.96 -3.79 -17.43
C GLY A 11 -5.95 -4.86 -17.04
N CYS A 12 -4.68 -4.73 -17.44
CA CYS A 12 -3.74 -5.83 -17.33
C CYS A 12 -2.30 -5.40 -17.05
N PRO A 13 -1.49 -6.24 -16.37
CA PRO A 13 -0.05 -6.01 -16.17
C PRO A 13 0.74 -5.81 -17.47
N ASN A 14 0.29 -6.42 -18.57
CA ASN A 14 0.84 -6.26 -19.92
C ASN A 14 0.50 -4.91 -20.54
N CYS A 15 -0.67 -4.36 -20.23
CA CYS A 15 -1.13 -3.04 -20.64
C CYS A 15 -0.23 -1.98 -19.99
N ALA A 16 0.08 -2.16 -18.70
CA ALA A 16 1.05 -1.34 -17.98
C ALA A 16 2.45 -1.41 -18.59
N MET A 17 2.94 -2.61 -18.91
CA MET A 17 4.26 -2.78 -19.54
C MET A 17 4.34 -2.10 -20.90
N ALA A 18 3.29 -2.21 -21.73
CA ALA A 18 3.21 -1.56 -23.03
C ALA A 18 3.30 -0.02 -22.90
N ILE A 19 2.63 0.57 -21.91
CA ILE A 19 2.72 2.00 -21.64
C ILE A 19 4.13 2.37 -21.17
N THR A 20 4.69 1.64 -20.20
CA THR A 20 6.02 1.95 -19.65
C THR A 20 7.12 1.84 -20.70
N GLU A 21 7.14 0.78 -21.52
CA GLU A 21 8.13 0.61 -22.59
C GLU A 21 7.96 1.67 -23.69
N HIS A 22 6.73 1.98 -24.10
CA HIS A 22 6.47 3.02 -25.11
C HIS A 22 7.02 4.38 -24.67
N PHE A 23 6.71 4.82 -23.45
CA PHE A 23 7.15 6.12 -22.95
C PHE A 23 8.63 6.17 -22.60
N LYS A 24 9.24 5.02 -22.29
CA LYS A 24 10.70 4.90 -22.14
C LYS A 24 11.43 5.24 -23.44
N THR A 25 10.88 4.87 -24.62
CA THR A 25 11.47 5.27 -25.92
C THR A 25 11.40 6.78 -26.19
N LEU A 26 10.56 7.50 -25.47
CA LEU A 26 10.36 8.95 -25.59
C LEU A 26 11.10 9.75 -24.48
N ASN A 27 11.98 9.10 -23.70
CA ASN A 27 12.64 9.67 -22.52
C ASN A 27 11.67 10.23 -21.46
N ILE A 28 10.48 9.64 -21.35
CA ILE A 28 9.47 10.00 -20.34
C ILE A 28 9.31 8.82 -19.38
N GLU A 29 9.53 9.04 -18.09
CA GLU A 29 9.34 8.00 -17.08
C GLU A 29 7.84 7.83 -16.80
N ALA A 30 7.30 6.64 -17.05
CA ALA A 30 5.88 6.32 -16.83
C ALA A 30 5.72 5.19 -15.81
N LYS A 31 5.19 5.53 -14.62
CA LYS A 31 4.84 4.56 -13.57
C LYS A 31 3.34 4.26 -13.62
N VAL A 32 2.99 3.01 -13.90
CA VAL A 32 1.61 2.58 -14.11
C VAL A 32 1.07 1.83 -12.89
N ASN A 33 -0.05 2.30 -12.34
CA ASN A 33 -0.87 1.60 -11.36
C ASN A 33 -2.07 0.95 -12.05
N VAL A 34 -2.01 -0.37 -12.24
CA VAL A 34 -3.11 -1.13 -12.86
C VAL A 34 -4.35 -1.12 -11.98
N ASN A 35 -4.18 -1.31 -10.67
CA ASN A 35 -5.29 -1.39 -9.71
C ASN A 35 -6.08 -0.09 -9.62
N GLN A 36 -5.39 1.04 -9.62
CA GLN A 36 -6.01 2.37 -9.59
C GLN A 36 -6.30 2.94 -10.98
N LYS A 37 -5.90 2.23 -12.05
CA LYS A 37 -5.98 2.70 -13.44
C LYS A 37 -5.38 4.08 -13.62
N LYS A 38 -4.26 4.35 -12.94
CA LYS A 38 -3.55 5.63 -12.95
C LYS A 38 -2.16 5.45 -13.54
N VAL A 39 -1.68 6.44 -14.26
CA VAL A 39 -0.29 6.50 -14.72
C VAL A 39 0.30 7.81 -14.29
N THR A 40 1.43 7.74 -13.60
CA THR A 40 2.20 8.89 -13.17
C THR A 40 3.37 9.08 -14.10
N PHE A 41 3.38 10.20 -14.81
CA PHE A 41 4.44 10.58 -15.73
C PHE A 41 5.37 11.58 -15.07
N THR A 42 6.68 11.37 -15.23
CA THR A 42 7.72 12.31 -14.83
C THR A 42 8.41 12.81 -16.09
N TYR A 43 8.39 14.13 -16.31
CA TYR A 43 8.87 14.76 -17.54
C TYR A 43 9.46 16.16 -17.27
N SER A 44 10.34 16.60 -18.14
CA SER A 44 11.14 17.83 -17.94
C SER A 44 10.45 19.10 -18.47
N ASP A 45 9.61 18.99 -19.51
CA ASP A 45 9.10 20.14 -20.28
C ASP A 45 7.56 20.18 -20.37
N LYS A 46 6.95 21.37 -20.41
CA LYS A 46 5.48 21.55 -20.50
C LYS A 46 4.88 20.99 -21.79
N ASP A 47 5.61 21.06 -22.90
CA ASP A 47 5.16 20.51 -24.20
C ASP A 47 5.04 18.98 -24.20
N SER A 48 5.72 18.31 -23.24
CA SER A 48 5.62 16.86 -23.06
C SER A 48 4.22 16.41 -22.67
N PHE A 49 3.39 17.25 -22.03
CA PHE A 49 2.04 16.88 -21.63
C PHE A 49 1.11 16.60 -22.82
N THR A 50 1.17 17.45 -23.84
CA THR A 50 0.38 17.28 -25.07
C THR A 50 0.85 16.07 -25.86
N ILE A 51 2.16 15.82 -25.88
CA ILE A 51 2.76 14.62 -26.47
C ILE A 51 2.27 13.36 -25.73
N ILE A 52 2.28 13.37 -24.38
CA ILE A 52 1.78 12.25 -23.56
C ILE A 52 0.34 11.90 -23.92
N LEU A 53 -0.56 12.89 -24.01
CA LEU A 53 -1.96 12.64 -24.36
C LEU A 53 -2.13 12.07 -25.78
N LYS A 54 -1.37 12.59 -26.74
CA LYS A 54 -1.40 12.13 -28.14
C LYS A 54 -0.88 10.69 -28.25
N GLU A 55 0.26 10.41 -27.62
CA GLU A 55 0.90 9.10 -27.63
C GLU A 55 0.05 8.06 -26.89
N LEU A 56 -0.49 8.40 -25.73
CA LEU A 56 -1.45 7.56 -25.00
C LEU A 56 -2.64 7.15 -25.87
N LYS A 57 -3.18 8.09 -26.66
CA LYS A 57 -4.25 7.80 -27.61
C LYS A 57 -3.77 6.89 -28.74
N ALA A 58 -2.55 7.08 -29.25
CA ALA A 58 -1.96 6.28 -30.32
C ALA A 58 -1.69 4.82 -29.91
N ILE A 59 -1.34 4.58 -28.64
CA ILE A 59 -1.16 3.23 -28.08
C ILE A 59 -2.46 2.62 -27.51
N GLY A 60 -3.61 3.29 -27.68
CA GLY A 60 -4.92 2.77 -27.33
C GLY A 60 -5.41 3.04 -25.89
N PHE A 61 -4.64 3.82 -25.12
CA PHE A 61 -4.83 4.12 -23.70
C PHE A 61 -5.18 5.60 -23.45
N PRO A 62 -6.30 6.14 -23.98
CA PRO A 62 -6.64 7.55 -23.79
C PRO A 62 -6.83 7.89 -22.31
N ALA A 63 -6.26 9.01 -21.87
CA ALA A 63 -6.45 9.54 -20.52
C ALA A 63 -7.88 10.08 -20.35
N ALA A 64 -8.44 9.90 -19.16
CA ALA A 64 -9.71 10.43 -18.72
C ALA A 64 -9.52 11.61 -17.75
N PRO A 65 -10.52 12.51 -17.62
CA PRO A 65 -10.46 13.62 -16.66
C PRO A 65 -10.30 13.09 -15.22
N ILE A 66 -9.64 13.89 -14.37
CA ILE A 66 -9.38 13.55 -12.95
C ILE A 66 -10.68 13.36 -12.15
N ASP A 67 -11.78 14.00 -12.59
CA ASP A 67 -13.13 13.88 -12.03
C ASP A 67 -13.89 12.64 -12.54
N TYR A 68 -13.20 11.50 -12.57
CA TYR A 68 -13.76 10.23 -13.00
C TYR A 68 -14.60 9.62 -11.86
N ASP A 69 -15.89 9.92 -11.83
CA ASP A 69 -16.81 9.44 -10.80
C ASP A 69 -16.89 7.90 -10.78
N GLU A 70 -16.17 7.31 -9.83
CA GLU A 70 -16.01 5.87 -9.64
C GLU A 70 -17.35 5.16 -9.39
N LYS A 71 -18.32 5.87 -8.78
CA LYS A 71 -19.69 5.37 -8.56
C LYS A 71 -20.43 5.22 -9.89
N ARG A 72 -20.31 6.20 -10.79
CA ARG A 72 -20.95 6.17 -12.11
C ARG A 72 -20.40 5.02 -12.97
N ARG A 73 -19.10 4.77 -12.90
CA ARG A 73 -18.45 3.63 -13.58
C ARG A 73 -18.95 2.28 -13.05
N ARG A 74 -18.99 2.10 -11.71
CA ARG A 74 -19.50 0.85 -11.10
C ARG A 74 -20.93 0.56 -11.53
N LYS A 75 -21.78 1.59 -11.59
CA LYS A 75 -23.16 1.46 -12.09
C LYS A 75 -23.19 1.05 -13.57
N TYR A 76 -22.35 1.66 -14.41
CA TYR A 76 -22.25 1.30 -15.82
C TYR A 76 -21.79 -0.15 -16.03
N GLU A 77 -20.74 -0.61 -15.36
CA GLU A 77 -20.24 -1.98 -15.48
C GLU A 77 -21.27 -3.01 -14.98
N LYS A 78 -22.00 -2.71 -13.90
CA LYS A 78 -23.09 -3.56 -13.40
C LYS A 78 -24.25 -3.65 -14.39
N VAL A 79 -24.69 -2.52 -14.96
CA VAL A 79 -25.76 -2.50 -15.98
C VAL A 79 -25.32 -3.25 -17.22
N ARG A 80 -24.09 -3.03 -17.68
CA ARG A 80 -23.50 -3.74 -18.82
C ARG A 80 -23.51 -5.25 -18.60
N LEU A 81 -23.13 -5.72 -17.40
CA LEU A 81 -23.17 -7.14 -17.08
C LEU A 81 -24.60 -7.69 -17.10
N ILE A 82 -25.56 -7.00 -16.47
CA ILE A 82 -26.96 -7.42 -16.46
C ILE A 82 -27.51 -7.54 -17.88
N VAL A 83 -27.25 -6.56 -18.74
CA VAL A 83 -27.69 -6.59 -20.13
C VAL A 83 -27.02 -7.73 -20.90
N ALA A 84 -25.71 -7.95 -20.71
CA ALA A 84 -25.01 -9.08 -21.33
C ALA A 84 -25.59 -10.44 -20.88
N THR A 85 -25.94 -10.59 -19.60
CA THR A 85 -26.62 -11.80 -19.09
C THR A 85 -27.97 -11.99 -19.72
N ILE A 86 -28.78 -10.93 -19.85
CA ILE A 86 -30.10 -11.03 -20.50
C ILE A 86 -29.95 -11.46 -21.97
N LEU A 87 -28.95 -10.93 -22.67
CA LEU A 87 -28.70 -11.26 -24.08
C LEU A 87 -28.13 -12.66 -24.28
N VAL A 88 -27.38 -13.21 -23.32
CA VAL A 88 -26.83 -14.57 -23.46
C VAL A 88 -27.86 -15.64 -23.14
N LEU A 89 -28.87 -15.36 -22.30
CA LEU A 89 -29.85 -16.36 -21.86
C LEU A 89 -30.58 -17.08 -23.01
N PRO A 90 -31.07 -16.41 -24.06
CA PRO A 90 -31.66 -17.08 -25.21
C PRO A 90 -30.68 -18.03 -25.92
N LEU A 91 -29.42 -17.65 -26.02
CA LEU A 91 -28.37 -18.48 -26.63
C LEU A 91 -27.97 -19.65 -25.71
N ALA A 92 -27.88 -19.43 -24.40
CA ALA A 92 -27.60 -20.50 -23.45
C ALA A 92 -28.73 -21.54 -23.45
N TYR A 93 -29.97 -21.11 -23.68
CA TYR A 93 -31.12 -21.99 -23.74
C TYR A 93 -31.09 -22.97 -24.93
N THR A 94 -30.47 -22.59 -26.06
CA THR A 94 -30.33 -23.50 -27.21
C THR A 94 -29.43 -24.70 -26.90
N MET A 95 -28.57 -24.61 -25.88
CA MET A 95 -27.74 -25.74 -25.46
C MET A 95 -28.56 -26.93 -24.95
N PHE A 96 -29.79 -26.72 -24.44
CA PHE A 96 -30.66 -27.83 -24.02
C PHE A 96 -31.10 -28.73 -25.19
N ASP A 97 -31.18 -28.17 -26.39
CA ASP A 97 -31.45 -28.95 -27.61
C ASP A 97 -30.31 -29.92 -27.92
N ASN A 98 -29.06 -29.48 -27.72
CA ASN A 98 -27.88 -30.34 -27.84
C ASN A 98 -27.84 -31.49 -26.80
N PHE A 99 -28.58 -31.37 -25.70
CA PHE A 99 -28.78 -32.44 -24.71
C PHE A 99 -29.95 -33.38 -25.04
N GLY A 100 -30.63 -33.17 -26.18
CA GLY A 100 -31.79 -33.95 -26.62
C GLY A 100 -33.09 -33.58 -25.89
N LEU A 101 -33.12 -32.45 -25.20
CA LEU A 101 -34.31 -31.93 -24.54
C LEU A 101 -35.03 -30.99 -25.51
N ASN A 102 -36.07 -31.48 -26.20
CA ASN A 102 -36.93 -30.75 -27.16
C ASN A 102 -37.81 -29.67 -26.49
N ILE A 103 -37.24 -28.84 -25.62
CA ILE A 103 -37.91 -27.81 -24.83
C ILE A 103 -37.63 -26.42 -25.43
N VAL A 104 -36.74 -26.35 -26.44
CA VAL A 104 -36.29 -25.10 -27.06
C VAL A 104 -37.27 -24.65 -28.15
N PRO A 105 -37.82 -23.42 -28.09
CA PRO A 105 -38.67 -22.88 -29.15
C PRO A 105 -37.94 -22.78 -30.50
N ASP A 106 -38.64 -23.06 -31.60
CA ASP A 106 -38.09 -22.99 -32.97
C ASP A 106 -37.48 -21.62 -33.32
N ILE A 107 -38.01 -20.55 -32.73
CA ILE A 107 -37.49 -19.18 -32.90
C ILE A 107 -36.05 -19.06 -32.38
N MET A 108 -35.70 -19.77 -31.29
CA MET A 108 -34.36 -19.77 -30.71
C MET A 108 -33.38 -20.66 -31.49
N LEU A 109 -33.88 -21.66 -32.21
CA LEU A 109 -33.07 -22.51 -33.10
C LEU A 109 -32.80 -21.84 -34.46
N ASN A 110 -33.50 -20.76 -34.78
CA ASN A 110 -33.29 -20.01 -36.01
C ASN A 110 -31.90 -19.34 -36.02
N GLY A 111 -31.06 -19.65 -37.02
CA GLY A 111 -29.71 -19.12 -37.13
C GLY A 111 -29.62 -17.60 -37.24
N TYR A 112 -30.59 -16.94 -37.88
CA TYR A 112 -30.64 -15.47 -37.96
C TYR A 112 -30.96 -14.84 -36.59
N PHE A 113 -31.79 -15.50 -35.78
CA PHE A 113 -32.07 -15.07 -34.42
C PHE A 113 -30.82 -15.18 -33.54
N GLN A 114 -30.14 -16.33 -33.57
CA GLN A 114 -28.90 -16.55 -32.82
C GLN A 114 -27.80 -15.58 -33.26
N MET A 115 -27.65 -15.35 -34.57
CA MET A 115 -26.70 -14.40 -35.14
C MET A 115 -26.89 -12.99 -34.55
N GLY A 116 -28.14 -12.51 -34.45
CA GLY A 116 -28.42 -11.17 -33.92
C GLY A 116 -27.93 -10.99 -32.48
N PHE A 117 -28.26 -11.93 -31.59
CA PHE A 117 -27.83 -11.89 -30.19
C PHE A 117 -26.31 -12.08 -30.05
N ALA A 118 -25.74 -13.04 -30.77
CA ALA A 118 -24.30 -13.30 -30.75
C ALA A 118 -23.50 -12.11 -31.28
N ALA A 119 -23.97 -11.44 -32.33
CA ALA A 119 -23.32 -10.24 -32.89
C ALA A 119 -23.32 -9.07 -31.91
N ILE A 120 -24.44 -8.83 -31.21
CA ILE A 120 -24.53 -7.80 -30.18
C ILE A 120 -23.53 -8.10 -29.06
N LEU A 121 -23.50 -9.32 -28.55
CA LEU A 121 -22.55 -9.73 -27.51
C LEU A 121 -21.10 -9.57 -28.01
N GLN A 122 -20.77 -10.12 -29.17
CA GLN A 122 -19.41 -10.16 -29.68
C GLN A 122 -18.84 -8.80 -30.06
N PHE A 123 -19.57 -8.01 -30.85
CA PHE A 123 -19.05 -6.78 -31.42
C PHE A 123 -19.34 -5.53 -30.58
N ILE A 124 -20.34 -5.55 -29.70
CA ILE A 124 -20.61 -4.43 -28.78
C ILE A 124 -19.99 -4.70 -27.42
N PHE A 125 -20.36 -5.80 -26.77
CA PHE A 125 -19.81 -6.13 -25.44
C PHE A 125 -18.37 -6.64 -25.54
N GLY A 126 -18.04 -7.40 -26.58
CA GLY A 126 -16.70 -7.91 -26.80
C GLY A 126 -15.72 -6.92 -27.47
N PHE A 127 -16.17 -5.75 -27.94
CA PHE A 127 -15.34 -4.78 -28.70
C PHE A 127 -14.00 -4.47 -28.04
N ARG A 128 -13.99 -4.37 -26.70
CA ARG A 128 -12.77 -4.10 -25.93
C ARG A 128 -11.69 -5.17 -26.15
N PHE A 129 -12.06 -6.44 -26.29
CA PHE A 129 -11.14 -7.55 -26.48
C PHE A 129 -10.51 -7.47 -27.87
N TYR A 130 -11.30 -7.14 -28.90
CA TYR A 130 -10.80 -6.88 -30.26
C TYR A 130 -9.81 -5.72 -30.28
N LYS A 131 -10.15 -4.61 -29.63
CA LYS A 131 -9.26 -3.45 -29.51
C LYS A 131 -7.94 -3.85 -28.83
N ASN A 132 -8.00 -4.53 -27.70
CA ASN A 132 -6.81 -4.92 -26.96
C ASN A 132 -5.95 -5.94 -27.72
N ALA A 133 -6.57 -6.95 -28.33
CA ALA A 133 -5.89 -7.96 -29.14
C ALA A 133 -5.13 -7.30 -30.31
N PHE A 134 -5.73 -6.30 -30.98
CA PHE A 134 -5.07 -5.56 -32.04
C PHE A 134 -3.77 -4.87 -31.55
N TYR A 135 -3.83 -4.17 -30.42
CA TYR A 135 -2.63 -3.53 -29.85
C TYR A 135 -1.60 -4.56 -29.34
N GLN A 136 -2.06 -5.68 -28.76
CA GLN A 136 -1.21 -6.77 -28.29
C GLN A 136 -0.41 -7.41 -29.44
N ILE A 137 -1.07 -7.70 -30.56
CA ILE A 137 -0.43 -8.23 -31.77
C ILE A 137 0.55 -7.20 -32.33
N LYS A 138 0.12 -5.93 -32.47
CA LYS A 138 0.98 -4.84 -32.97
C LYS A 138 2.26 -4.69 -32.15
N ASN A 139 2.16 -4.86 -30.83
CA ASN A 139 3.28 -4.70 -29.90
C ASN A 139 4.03 -6.02 -29.62
N LYS A 140 3.78 -7.11 -30.36
CA LYS A 140 4.39 -8.44 -30.18
C LYS A 140 4.27 -9.00 -28.76
N ASN A 141 3.17 -8.65 -28.07
CA ASN A 141 2.87 -9.11 -26.73
C ASN A 141 1.54 -9.87 -26.74
N LEU A 142 1.58 -11.16 -27.02
CA LEU A 142 0.40 -12.03 -27.08
C LEU A 142 -0.19 -12.21 -25.67
N GLY A 143 -1.42 -11.74 -25.47
CA GLY A 143 -2.16 -11.87 -24.23
C GLY A 143 -3.48 -12.66 -24.39
N MET A 144 -4.22 -12.80 -23.29
CA MET A 144 -5.48 -13.57 -23.24
C MET A 144 -6.53 -13.05 -24.23
N ASP A 145 -6.55 -11.74 -24.50
CA ASP A 145 -7.52 -11.12 -25.42
C ASP A 145 -7.39 -11.68 -26.84
N VAL A 146 -6.18 -12.08 -27.26
CA VAL A 146 -5.94 -12.69 -28.58
C VAL A 146 -6.63 -14.05 -28.68
N LEU A 147 -6.57 -14.88 -27.64
CA LEU A 147 -7.24 -16.20 -27.61
C LEU A 147 -8.75 -16.04 -27.67
N ILE A 148 -9.31 -15.12 -26.87
CA ILE A 148 -10.74 -14.85 -26.81
C ILE A 148 -11.25 -14.38 -28.18
N VAL A 149 -10.56 -13.43 -28.79
CA VAL A 149 -10.94 -12.88 -30.11
C VAL A 149 -10.88 -13.94 -31.19
N LEU A 150 -9.82 -14.77 -31.23
CA LEU A 150 -9.71 -15.84 -32.20
C LEU A 150 -10.80 -16.91 -32.01
N GLY A 151 -10.98 -17.41 -30.79
CA GLY A 151 -11.98 -18.45 -30.51
C GLY A 151 -13.42 -18.00 -30.82
N THR A 152 -13.80 -16.80 -30.38
CA THR A 152 -15.13 -16.24 -30.61
C THR A 152 -15.36 -15.87 -32.08
N SER A 153 -14.34 -15.33 -32.76
CA SER A 153 -14.43 -15.03 -34.20
C SER A 153 -14.60 -16.29 -35.03
N VAL A 154 -13.82 -17.34 -34.77
CA VAL A 154 -13.92 -18.61 -35.49
C VAL A 154 -15.32 -19.21 -35.33
N ALA A 155 -15.83 -19.30 -34.10
CA ALA A 155 -17.18 -19.82 -33.84
C ALA A 155 -18.26 -18.99 -34.54
N PHE A 156 -18.18 -17.66 -34.48
CA PHE A 156 -19.18 -16.77 -35.06
C PHE A 156 -19.18 -16.78 -36.59
N PHE A 157 -18.02 -16.59 -37.23
CA PHE A 157 -17.96 -16.52 -38.69
C PHE A 157 -18.25 -17.87 -39.34
N TYR A 158 -17.91 -18.99 -38.67
CA TYR A 158 -18.29 -20.31 -39.15
C TYR A 158 -19.81 -20.53 -39.08
N SER A 159 -20.43 -20.14 -37.96
CA SER A 159 -21.90 -20.20 -37.80
C SER A 159 -22.63 -19.29 -38.80
N LEU A 160 -22.06 -18.12 -39.09
CA LEU A 160 -22.55 -17.20 -40.12
C LEU A 160 -22.50 -17.85 -41.50
N TYR A 161 -21.40 -18.52 -41.84
CA TYR A 161 -21.27 -19.25 -43.10
C TYR A 161 -22.33 -20.36 -43.22
N LEU A 162 -22.52 -21.18 -42.18
CA LEU A 162 -23.52 -22.25 -42.19
C LEU A 162 -24.95 -21.72 -42.33
N THR A 163 -25.26 -20.61 -41.65
CA THR A 163 -26.58 -19.97 -41.67
C THR A 163 -26.94 -19.38 -43.03
N ILE A 164 -25.96 -18.81 -43.75
CA ILE A 164 -26.21 -18.17 -45.04
C ILE A 164 -26.19 -19.18 -46.20
N PHE A 165 -25.30 -20.18 -46.14
CA PHE A 165 -24.97 -21.01 -47.31
C PHE A 165 -25.42 -22.46 -47.23
N THR A 166 -25.75 -23.00 -46.06
CA THR A 166 -25.96 -24.45 -45.91
C THR A 166 -27.24 -24.83 -45.14
N ASP A 167 -27.96 -23.86 -44.57
CA ASP A 167 -29.17 -24.08 -43.73
C ASP A 167 -29.00 -25.20 -42.68
N LYS A 168 -27.76 -25.45 -42.22
CA LYS A 168 -27.45 -26.47 -41.22
C LYS A 168 -27.84 -25.96 -39.82
N THR A 169 -28.37 -26.87 -38.99
CA THR A 169 -28.88 -26.57 -37.65
C THR A 169 -27.81 -26.56 -36.55
N GLN A 170 -26.65 -27.18 -36.79
CA GLN A 170 -25.54 -27.17 -35.84
C GLN A 170 -24.74 -25.87 -35.96
N LEU A 171 -25.17 -24.86 -35.21
CA LEU A 171 -24.55 -23.54 -35.12
C LEU A 171 -23.74 -23.44 -33.82
N PHE A 172 -22.78 -22.51 -33.80
CA PHE A 172 -21.89 -22.22 -32.67
C PHE A 172 -22.01 -20.76 -32.19
N PHE A 173 -23.14 -20.13 -32.47
CA PHE A 173 -23.40 -18.74 -32.04
C PHE A 173 -23.52 -18.63 -30.52
N GLU A 174 -24.07 -19.66 -29.88
CA GLU A 174 -24.13 -19.81 -28.43
C GLU A 174 -22.75 -19.90 -27.82
N THR A 175 -21.84 -20.66 -28.43
CA THR A 175 -20.44 -20.75 -28.01
C THR A 175 -19.78 -19.37 -28.03
N SER A 176 -19.90 -18.60 -29.13
CA SER A 176 -19.33 -17.24 -29.18
C SER A 176 -19.91 -16.31 -28.10
N GLY A 177 -21.24 -16.27 -27.97
CA GLY A 177 -21.93 -15.40 -27.02
C GLY A 177 -21.62 -15.74 -25.55
N MET A 178 -21.64 -17.02 -25.20
CA MET A 178 -21.33 -17.52 -23.85
C MET A 178 -19.91 -17.18 -23.43
N LEU A 179 -18.94 -17.29 -24.34
CA LEU A 179 -17.55 -16.96 -24.05
C LEU A 179 -17.37 -15.48 -23.71
N ILE A 180 -17.91 -14.59 -24.54
CA ILE A 180 -17.83 -13.15 -24.28
C ILE A 180 -18.50 -12.79 -22.95
N TRP A 181 -19.64 -13.41 -22.66
CA TRP A 181 -20.34 -13.22 -21.40
C TRP A 181 -19.52 -13.71 -20.19
N MET A 182 -18.98 -14.93 -20.23
CA MET A 182 -18.21 -15.52 -19.15
C MET A 182 -16.94 -14.72 -18.83
N VAL A 183 -16.21 -14.27 -19.86
CA VAL A 183 -15.03 -13.41 -19.66
C VAL A 183 -15.45 -12.05 -19.10
N THR A 184 -16.59 -11.50 -19.55
CA THR A 184 -17.12 -10.23 -19.01
C THR A 184 -17.50 -10.34 -17.54
N ILE A 185 -18.04 -11.48 -17.10
CA ILE A 185 -18.26 -11.78 -15.68
C ILE A 185 -16.95 -11.82 -14.92
N GLY A 186 -15.96 -12.58 -15.42
CA GLY A 186 -14.66 -12.71 -14.77
C GLY A 186 -14.00 -11.35 -14.52
N ASP A 187 -14.00 -10.50 -15.55
CA ASP A 187 -13.47 -9.13 -15.48
C ASP A 187 -14.30 -8.20 -14.57
N TYR A 188 -15.62 -8.38 -14.50
CA TYR A 188 -16.44 -7.65 -13.52
C TYR A 188 -16.12 -8.07 -12.08
N LEU A 189 -15.97 -9.36 -11.82
CA LEU A 189 -15.59 -9.89 -10.50
C LEU A 189 -14.18 -9.43 -10.11
N GLU A 190 -13.27 -9.35 -11.07
CA GLU A 190 -11.94 -8.75 -10.90
C GLU A 190 -12.03 -7.30 -10.43
N HIS A 191 -12.76 -6.46 -11.16
CA HIS A 191 -12.93 -5.06 -10.80
C HIS A 191 -13.63 -4.89 -9.46
N LEU A 192 -14.61 -5.74 -9.13
CA LEU A 192 -15.27 -5.73 -7.83
C LEU A 192 -14.31 -6.07 -6.69
N SER A 193 -13.43 -7.06 -6.89
CA SER A 193 -12.41 -7.47 -5.92
C SER A 193 -11.40 -6.34 -5.66
N GLN A 194 -10.87 -5.72 -6.71
CA GLN A 194 -9.93 -4.59 -6.63
C GLN A 194 -10.55 -3.34 -5.99
N ALA A 195 -11.83 -3.06 -6.29
CA ALA A 195 -12.56 -1.90 -5.78
C ALA A 195 -12.77 -1.94 -4.26
N LYS A 196 -13.15 -3.10 -3.70
CA LYS A 196 -13.34 -3.26 -2.24
C LYS A 196 -12.06 -2.98 -1.45
N THR A 197 -10.91 -3.33 -1.99
CA THR A 197 -9.61 -3.05 -1.37
C THR A 197 -9.30 -1.54 -1.38
N THR A 198 -9.58 -0.87 -2.49
CA THR A 198 -9.35 0.57 -2.62
C THR A 198 -10.29 1.38 -1.71
N ASP A 199 -11.54 0.95 -1.54
CA ASP A 199 -12.48 1.59 -0.62
C ASP A 199 -12.03 1.49 0.85
N THR A 200 -11.38 0.39 1.24
CA THR A 200 -10.82 0.21 2.59
C THR A 200 -9.64 1.17 2.83
N LEU A 201 -8.86 1.46 1.79
CA LEU A 201 -7.79 2.47 1.84
C LEU A 201 -8.36 3.90 1.86
N LYS A 202 -9.44 4.17 1.11
CA LYS A 202 -10.12 5.48 1.07
C LYS A 202 -10.92 5.80 2.34
N SER A 203 -11.50 4.80 3.01
CA SER A 203 -12.15 5.00 4.31
C SER A 203 -11.20 5.50 5.39
N LEU A 204 -9.88 5.34 5.19
CA LEU A 204 -8.85 5.94 6.04
C LEU A 204 -8.59 7.41 5.69
N MET A 205 -8.77 7.83 4.44
CA MET A 205 -8.72 9.25 4.05
C MET A 205 -9.93 10.03 4.58
N ALA A 206 -11.05 9.36 4.84
CA ALA A 206 -12.22 9.93 5.52
C ALA A 206 -11.97 10.24 7.02
N LEU A 207 -10.75 10.02 7.52
CA LEU A 207 -10.32 10.49 8.83
C LEU A 207 -9.81 11.93 8.82
N ALA A 208 -9.58 12.52 7.64
CA ALA A 208 -9.23 13.93 7.51
C ALA A 208 -10.43 14.81 7.88
N VAL A 209 -10.16 15.86 8.65
CA VAL A 209 -11.13 16.92 8.92
C VAL A 209 -11.27 17.75 7.63
N ASP A 210 -12.43 18.36 7.35
CA ASP A 210 -12.61 19.21 6.16
C ASP A 210 -12.51 20.73 6.45
N GLU A 211 -12.67 21.09 7.73
CA GLU A 211 -12.70 22.47 8.22
C GLU A 211 -11.76 22.67 9.41
N VAL A 212 -11.22 23.87 9.54
CA VAL A 212 -10.37 24.25 10.68
C VAL A 212 -10.77 25.61 11.25
N ARG A 213 -10.48 25.81 12.53
CA ARG A 213 -10.67 27.09 13.22
C ARG A 213 -9.39 27.91 13.10
N LEU A 214 -9.36 28.81 12.12
CA LEU A 214 -8.26 29.73 11.85
C LEU A 214 -8.39 30.98 12.74
N ILE A 215 -7.29 31.42 13.35
CA ILE A 215 -7.20 32.71 14.03
C ILE A 215 -6.61 33.73 13.06
N LYS A 216 -7.42 34.71 12.64
CA LYS A 216 -7.00 35.78 11.74
C LYS A 216 -7.37 37.14 12.34
N ASN A 217 -6.39 38.02 12.51
CA ASN A 217 -6.57 39.33 13.15
C ASN A 217 -7.19 39.28 14.57
N GLY A 218 -6.96 38.18 15.31
CA GLY A 218 -7.52 37.99 16.66
C GLY A 218 -8.96 37.46 16.70
N GLU A 219 -9.59 37.22 15.54
CA GLU A 219 -10.91 36.60 15.44
C GLU A 219 -10.82 35.15 14.97
N GLU A 220 -11.73 34.31 15.50
CA GLU A 220 -11.86 32.90 15.13
C GLU A 220 -12.79 32.75 13.91
N GLN A 221 -12.28 32.14 12.85
CA GLN A 221 -13.05 31.87 11.62
C GLN A 221 -12.95 30.39 11.27
N ILE A 222 -14.09 29.75 10.99
CA ILE A 222 -14.12 28.38 10.45
C ILE A 222 -13.92 28.47 8.95
N VAL A 223 -12.84 27.87 8.45
CA VAL A 223 -12.46 27.89 7.04
C VAL A 223 -12.21 26.47 6.52
N SER A 224 -12.35 26.28 5.21
CA SER A 224 -11.96 25.02 4.59
C SER A 224 -10.44 24.85 4.67
N LEU A 225 -9.98 23.61 4.78
CA LEU A 225 -8.56 23.27 4.72
C LEU A 225 -7.83 23.82 3.49
N ASN A 226 -8.53 23.99 2.36
CA ASN A 226 -7.95 24.53 1.13
C ASN A 226 -7.59 26.03 1.25
N ASP A 227 -8.16 26.74 2.21
CA ASP A 227 -7.95 28.17 2.41
C ASP A 227 -6.85 28.48 3.44
N VAL A 228 -6.21 27.44 4.00
CA VAL A 228 -5.16 27.54 5.03
C VAL A 228 -3.78 27.54 4.39
N ASN A 229 -2.93 28.48 4.80
CA ASN A 229 -1.56 28.62 4.32
C ASN A 229 -0.53 28.27 5.39
N VAL A 230 0.70 27.95 4.96
CA VAL A 230 1.83 27.79 5.88
C VAL A 230 2.07 29.11 6.63
N GLY A 231 2.21 29.03 7.95
CA GLY A 231 2.37 30.17 8.85
C GLY A 231 1.08 30.67 9.49
N ASP A 232 -0.08 30.21 9.02
CA ASP A 232 -1.37 30.49 9.66
C ASP A 232 -1.47 29.84 11.05
N VAL A 233 -2.30 30.41 11.94
CA VAL A 233 -2.50 29.90 13.30
C VAL A 233 -3.88 29.27 13.41
N ILE A 234 -3.93 27.98 13.75
CA ILE A 234 -5.17 27.24 13.96
C ILE A 234 -5.37 26.93 15.45
N LYS A 235 -6.63 26.99 15.91
CA LYS A 235 -7.04 26.65 17.27
C LYS A 235 -7.66 25.26 17.29
N VAL A 236 -7.10 24.38 18.12
CA VAL A 236 -7.58 23.00 18.30
C VAL A 236 -8.07 22.82 19.72
N LEU A 237 -9.35 22.50 19.90
CA LEU A 237 -9.94 22.23 21.21
C LEU A 237 -9.65 20.80 21.67
N ALA A 238 -9.91 20.54 22.95
CA ALA A 238 -9.84 19.20 23.51
C ALA A 238 -10.88 18.28 22.81
N GLY A 239 -10.45 17.08 22.44
CA GLY A 239 -11.24 16.10 21.68
C GLY A 239 -11.27 16.34 20.17
N GLU A 240 -10.74 17.46 19.67
CA GLU A 240 -10.67 17.73 18.23
C GLU A 240 -9.45 17.06 17.59
N LYS A 241 -9.58 16.70 16.31
CA LYS A 241 -8.46 16.26 15.50
C LYS A 241 -7.63 17.45 15.03
N ILE A 242 -6.31 17.26 15.03
CA ILE A 242 -5.37 18.20 14.44
C ILE A 242 -5.41 18.03 12.92
N ALA A 243 -5.77 19.05 12.16
CA ALA A 243 -5.97 18.90 10.71
C ALA A 243 -4.67 18.97 9.89
N LEU A 244 -3.70 19.77 10.34
CA LEU A 244 -2.45 20.08 9.63
C LEU A 244 -1.25 19.94 10.57
N ASP A 245 -0.09 19.68 9.99
CA ASP A 245 1.17 19.67 10.74
C ASP A 245 1.53 21.10 11.15
N GLY A 246 2.04 21.28 12.36
CA GLY A 246 2.43 22.58 12.85
C GLY A 246 3.11 22.57 14.21
N GLU A 247 3.65 23.72 14.59
CA GLU A 247 4.30 23.93 15.88
C GLU A 247 3.32 24.51 16.89
N ILE A 248 3.32 23.99 18.12
CA ILE A 248 2.49 24.55 19.19
C ILE A 248 3.09 25.89 19.62
N ILE A 249 2.32 26.97 19.49
CA ILE A 249 2.73 28.32 19.89
C ILE A 249 2.08 28.77 21.20
N ASP A 250 0.99 28.13 21.62
CA ASP A 250 0.32 28.39 22.88
C ASP A 250 -0.44 27.15 23.39
N GLY A 251 -0.44 26.96 24.70
CA GLY A 251 -1.02 25.78 25.37
C GLY A 251 -0.09 24.56 25.43
N ALA A 252 -0.57 23.51 26.11
CA ALA A 252 0.08 22.21 26.21
C ALA A 252 -0.96 21.12 26.43
N SER A 253 -0.84 19.97 25.79
CA SER A 253 -1.86 18.91 25.81
C SER A 253 -1.28 17.52 25.56
N TYR A 254 -2.04 16.49 25.93
CA TYR A 254 -1.76 15.13 25.48
C TYR A 254 -2.33 14.91 24.09
N ILE A 255 -1.50 14.42 23.18
CA ILE A 255 -1.86 14.09 21.81
C ILE A 255 -1.84 12.58 21.64
N ASP A 256 -2.95 12.03 21.14
CA ASP A 256 -3.03 10.65 20.67
C ASP A 256 -2.58 10.59 19.21
N ASP A 257 -1.38 10.07 18.99
CA ASP A 257 -0.81 9.80 17.68
C ASP A 257 -0.86 8.31 17.30
N SER A 258 -1.66 7.50 18.00
CA SER A 258 -1.77 6.05 17.80
C SER A 258 -2.15 5.65 16.36
N VAL A 259 -2.85 6.53 15.64
CA VAL A 259 -3.21 6.35 14.23
C VAL A 259 -1.97 6.34 13.32
N ILE A 260 -0.90 7.02 13.72
CA ILE A 260 0.34 7.21 12.96
C ILE A 260 1.47 6.35 13.52
N THR A 261 1.69 6.39 14.83
CA THR A 261 2.79 5.70 15.51
C THR A 261 2.46 4.25 15.88
N GLY A 262 1.17 3.96 16.08
CA GLY A 262 0.70 2.67 16.61
C GLY A 262 0.87 2.53 18.12
N GLU A 263 1.49 3.50 18.80
CA GLU A 263 1.67 3.51 20.24
C GLU A 263 0.37 3.93 20.93
N SER A 264 -0.01 3.23 22.00
CA SER A 264 -1.30 3.47 22.68
C SER A 264 -1.21 4.51 23.81
N ILE A 265 -0.01 5.01 24.10
CA ILE A 265 0.23 5.97 25.18
C ILE A 265 0.26 7.38 24.57
N PRO A 266 -0.65 8.29 24.97
CA PRO A 266 -0.65 9.65 24.46
C PRO A 266 0.64 10.40 24.82
N LYS A 267 1.15 11.16 23.85
CA LYS A 267 2.36 11.97 24.01
C LYS A 267 2.02 13.35 24.55
N TYR A 268 2.73 13.79 25.59
CA TYR A 268 2.61 15.16 26.09
C TYR A 268 3.40 16.13 25.20
N LEU A 269 2.74 17.15 24.65
CA LEU A 269 3.35 18.20 23.83
C LEU A 269 3.08 19.59 24.43
N SER A 270 4.04 20.48 24.27
CA SER A 270 4.08 21.84 24.81
C SER A 270 4.58 22.85 23.78
N VAL A 271 4.64 24.13 24.15
CA VAL A 271 5.08 25.20 23.24
C VAL A 271 6.48 24.90 22.66
N GLY A 272 6.61 24.99 21.34
CA GLY A 272 7.81 24.63 20.59
C GLY A 272 7.81 23.20 20.03
N ASP A 273 6.94 22.32 20.53
CA ASP A 273 6.81 20.96 20.02
C ASP A 273 6.01 20.93 18.70
N THR A 274 6.34 19.98 17.82
CA THR A 274 5.62 19.76 16.56
C THR A 274 4.46 18.79 16.76
N ALA A 275 3.24 19.24 16.44
CA ALA A 275 2.05 18.42 16.32
C ALA A 275 1.85 17.95 14.88
N VAL A 276 1.46 16.69 14.70
CA VAL A 276 1.27 16.07 13.39
C VAL A 276 -0.22 16.08 13.02
N GLY A 277 -0.54 16.34 11.76
CA GLY A 277 -1.90 16.28 11.25
C GLY A 277 -2.48 14.87 11.33
N SER A 278 -3.80 14.79 11.52
CA SER A 278 -4.62 13.59 11.75
C SER A 278 -4.43 12.89 13.11
N THR A 279 -3.66 13.46 14.04
CA THR A 279 -3.65 13.04 15.46
C THR A 279 -4.79 13.68 16.24
N THR A 280 -5.12 13.15 17.41
CA THR A 280 -6.23 13.68 18.25
C THR A 280 -5.69 14.44 19.45
N ASN A 281 -6.18 15.66 19.66
CA ASN A 281 -5.91 16.43 20.87
C ASN A 281 -6.82 15.95 22.00
N LEU A 282 -6.29 15.55 23.17
CA LEU A 282 -7.10 14.91 24.20
C LEU A 282 -7.58 15.86 25.32
N SER A 283 -6.74 16.81 25.74
CA SER A 283 -6.92 17.44 27.07
C SER A 283 -7.24 18.92 27.02
N ASN A 284 -6.32 19.73 26.48
CA ASN A 284 -6.36 21.19 26.56
C ASN A 284 -6.46 21.83 25.18
N THR A 285 -6.92 23.07 25.14
CA THR A 285 -6.88 23.84 23.89
C THR A 285 -5.43 24.22 23.58
N ILE A 286 -5.03 24.07 22.32
CA ILE A 286 -3.71 24.44 21.81
C ILE A 286 -3.84 25.32 20.58
N LEU A 287 -2.89 26.25 20.41
CA LEU A 287 -2.71 27.02 19.18
C LEU A 287 -1.53 26.47 18.42
N ILE A 288 -1.75 26.17 17.14
CA ILE A 288 -0.76 25.55 16.28
C ILE A 288 -0.48 26.50 15.11
N LYS A 289 0.79 26.82 14.91
CA LYS A 289 1.26 27.50 13.70
C LYS A 289 1.55 26.47 12.63
N VAL A 290 0.81 26.52 11.53
CA VAL A 290 0.89 25.57 10.43
C VAL A 290 2.28 25.57 9.81
N SER A 291 2.92 24.40 9.76
CA SER A 291 4.26 24.20 9.18
C SER A 291 4.22 23.48 7.83
N ALA A 292 3.23 22.63 7.59
CA ALA A 292 3.05 21.95 6.31
C ALA A 292 1.56 21.75 5.95
N ILE A 293 1.26 21.83 4.66
CA ILE A 293 -0.09 21.65 4.09
C ILE A 293 -0.09 20.64 2.94
N GLY A 294 -1.26 20.05 2.67
CA GLY A 294 -1.47 19.16 1.53
C GLY A 294 -0.43 18.05 1.42
N SER A 295 0.28 18.00 0.29
CA SER A 295 1.29 16.96 -0.02
C SER A 295 2.53 16.99 0.87
N ASP A 296 2.77 18.07 1.61
CA ASP A 296 3.96 18.23 2.44
C ASP A 296 3.77 17.74 3.88
N THR A 297 2.53 17.41 4.27
CA THR A 297 2.22 16.82 5.58
C THR A 297 2.84 15.44 5.75
N VAL A 298 3.13 15.05 6.99
CA VAL A 298 3.67 13.73 7.36
C VAL A 298 2.73 12.63 6.88
N LEU A 299 1.42 12.75 7.10
CA LEU A 299 0.46 11.76 6.63
C LEU A 299 0.44 11.67 5.10
N ALA A 300 0.44 12.79 4.38
CA ALA A 300 0.49 12.76 2.91
C ALA A 300 1.79 12.14 2.39
N LYS A 301 2.92 12.37 3.07
CA LYS A 301 4.20 11.71 2.76
C LYS A 301 4.14 10.20 3.04
N ILE A 302 3.50 9.76 4.12
CA ILE A 302 3.26 8.35 4.41
C ILE A 302 2.38 7.73 3.32
N ILE A 303 1.23 8.34 3.01
CA ILE A 303 0.32 7.89 1.95
C ILE A 303 1.06 7.81 0.62
N LYS A 304 1.80 8.85 0.23
CA LYS A 304 2.60 8.88 -0.99
C LYS A 304 3.66 7.78 -1.01
N THR A 305 4.33 7.55 0.12
CA THR A 305 5.32 6.47 0.23
C THR A 305 4.65 5.11 0.07
N VAL A 306 3.51 4.88 0.70
CA VAL A 306 2.72 3.64 0.58
C VAL A 306 2.21 3.44 -0.86
N GLU A 307 1.70 4.50 -1.48
CA GLU A 307 1.28 4.48 -2.89
C GLU A 307 2.47 4.16 -3.81
N GLU A 308 3.58 4.88 -3.68
CA GLU A 308 4.80 4.67 -4.48
C GLU A 308 5.38 3.27 -4.30
N THR A 309 5.24 2.72 -3.11
CA THR A 309 5.72 1.39 -2.75
C THR A 309 4.79 0.28 -3.27
N SER A 310 3.48 0.54 -3.33
CA SER A 310 2.48 -0.36 -3.93
C SER A 310 2.61 -0.45 -5.45
N LEU A 311 3.36 0.45 -6.09
CA LEU A 311 3.69 0.41 -7.52
C LEU A 311 4.78 -0.63 -7.87
N ILE A 312 5.46 -1.19 -6.87
CA ILE A 312 6.56 -2.13 -7.10
C ILE A 312 5.97 -3.52 -7.37
N LYS A 313 6.01 -3.94 -8.64
CA LYS A 313 5.60 -5.29 -9.06
C LYS A 313 6.47 -6.35 -8.36
N PRO A 314 5.86 -7.32 -7.64
CA PRO A 314 6.58 -8.44 -7.05
C PRO A 314 7.27 -9.31 -8.12
N LYS A 315 8.38 -9.95 -7.76
CA LYS A 315 9.14 -10.83 -8.68
C LYS A 315 8.30 -12.01 -9.16
N PHE A 316 7.47 -12.59 -8.30
CA PHE A 316 6.57 -13.68 -8.70
C PHE A 316 5.56 -13.22 -9.76
N GLN A 317 4.97 -12.04 -9.60
CA GLN A 317 4.04 -11.49 -10.59
C GLN A 317 4.70 -11.31 -11.97
N LYS A 318 5.96 -10.86 -12.01
CA LYS A 318 6.73 -10.79 -13.26
C LYS A 318 6.96 -12.17 -13.88
N ALA A 319 7.21 -13.20 -13.06
CA ALA A 319 7.37 -14.57 -13.54
C ALA A 319 6.05 -15.11 -14.13
N VAL A 320 4.91 -14.85 -13.47
CA VAL A 320 3.58 -15.23 -13.97
C VAL A 320 3.26 -14.54 -15.31
N ASP A 321 3.57 -13.25 -15.46
CA ASP A 321 3.39 -12.52 -16.73
C ASP A 321 4.19 -13.17 -17.88
N VAL A 322 5.42 -13.62 -17.61
CA VAL A 322 6.27 -14.32 -18.60
C VAL A 322 5.70 -15.70 -18.94
N ILE A 323 5.27 -16.45 -17.92
CA ILE A 323 4.64 -17.77 -18.12
C ILE A 323 3.38 -17.64 -18.97
N ALA A 324 2.53 -16.64 -18.71
CA ALA A 324 1.30 -16.40 -19.47
C ALA A 324 1.57 -16.15 -20.96
N LYS A 325 2.65 -15.43 -21.31
CA LYS A 325 3.04 -15.20 -22.70
C LYS A 325 3.42 -16.50 -23.42
N TYR A 326 4.22 -17.35 -22.79
CA TYR A 326 4.60 -18.64 -23.37
C TYR A 326 3.40 -19.60 -23.45
N PHE A 327 2.54 -19.59 -22.43
CA PHE A 327 1.33 -20.38 -22.38
C PHE A 327 0.39 -20.07 -23.56
N VAL A 328 0.11 -18.80 -23.82
CA VAL A 328 -0.72 -18.37 -24.97
C VAL A 328 -0.14 -18.87 -26.29
N PHE A 329 1.18 -18.73 -26.50
CA PHE A 329 1.84 -19.19 -27.71
C PHE A 329 1.75 -20.71 -27.89
N ILE A 330 1.98 -21.47 -26.83
CA ILE A 330 1.88 -22.94 -26.85
C ILE A 330 0.45 -23.37 -27.19
N ILE A 331 -0.57 -22.74 -26.63
CA ILE A 331 -1.98 -23.05 -26.92
C ILE A 331 -2.34 -22.76 -28.36
N LEU A 332 -1.87 -21.65 -28.93
CA LEU A 332 -2.09 -21.35 -30.35
C LEU A 332 -1.47 -22.44 -31.25
N MET A 333 -0.28 -22.93 -30.89
CA MET A 333 0.35 -24.04 -31.61
C MET A 333 -0.44 -25.35 -31.46
N ILE A 334 -0.90 -25.68 -30.25
CA ILE A 334 -1.73 -26.88 -30.02
C ILE A 334 -3.05 -26.77 -30.79
N ALA A 335 -3.72 -25.62 -30.77
CA ALA A 335 -4.96 -25.40 -31.50
C ALA A 335 -4.75 -25.58 -33.02
N LEU A 336 -3.66 -25.02 -33.56
CA LEU A 336 -3.31 -25.17 -34.97
C LEU A 336 -3.00 -26.64 -35.32
N VAL A 337 -2.22 -27.33 -34.50
CA VAL A 337 -1.89 -28.75 -34.72
C VAL A 337 -3.16 -29.61 -34.65
N SER A 338 -4.01 -29.39 -33.65
CA SER A 338 -5.29 -30.10 -33.52
C SER A 338 -6.16 -29.90 -34.75
N PHE A 339 -6.28 -28.67 -35.25
CA PHE A 339 -7.00 -28.38 -36.50
C PHE A 339 -6.43 -29.18 -37.68
N LEU A 340 -5.11 -29.15 -37.88
CA LEU A 340 -4.46 -29.83 -39.00
C LEU A 340 -4.61 -31.35 -38.92
N VAL A 341 -4.48 -31.93 -37.74
CA VAL A 341 -4.64 -33.38 -37.52
C VAL A 341 -6.07 -33.82 -37.83
N TYR A 342 -7.08 -33.13 -37.30
CA TYR A 342 -8.48 -33.49 -37.52
C TYR A 342 -8.88 -33.31 -38.99
N GLN A 343 -8.43 -32.22 -39.61
CA GLN A 343 -8.82 -31.90 -40.98
C GLN A 343 -8.10 -32.75 -42.03
N PHE A 344 -6.77 -32.90 -41.92
CA PHE A 344 -5.95 -33.49 -42.98
C PHE A 344 -5.51 -34.93 -42.71
N ILE A 345 -5.34 -35.33 -41.45
CA ILE A 345 -4.90 -36.69 -41.11
C ILE A 345 -6.10 -37.61 -40.86
N LEU A 346 -7.06 -37.16 -40.06
CA LEU A 346 -8.26 -37.93 -39.74
C LEU A 346 -9.39 -37.74 -40.76
N GLY A 347 -9.26 -36.76 -41.67
CA GLY A 347 -10.24 -36.48 -42.73
C GLY A 347 -11.64 -36.15 -42.21
N LYS A 348 -11.74 -35.51 -41.03
CA LYS A 348 -13.03 -35.12 -40.45
C LYS A 348 -13.64 -33.92 -41.17
N GLU A 349 -14.95 -33.74 -41.01
CA GLU A 349 -15.63 -32.54 -41.50
C GLU A 349 -15.07 -31.28 -40.85
N LEU A 350 -15.08 -30.18 -41.60
CA LEU A 350 -14.59 -28.88 -41.13
C LEU A 350 -15.28 -28.43 -39.83
N SER A 351 -16.55 -28.79 -39.64
CA SER A 351 -17.31 -28.54 -38.42
C SER A 351 -16.62 -29.12 -37.19
N ILE A 352 -16.28 -30.41 -37.23
CA ILE A 352 -15.61 -31.13 -36.14
C ILE A 352 -14.20 -30.60 -35.91
N SER A 353 -13.45 -30.33 -36.98
CA SER A 353 -12.10 -29.76 -36.88
C SER A 353 -12.10 -28.39 -36.21
N LEU A 354 -13.06 -27.53 -36.56
CA LEU A 354 -13.22 -26.21 -35.95
C LEU A 354 -13.72 -26.30 -34.51
N GLU A 355 -14.64 -27.22 -34.20
CA GLU A 355 -15.14 -27.48 -32.84
C GLU A 355 -14.01 -27.87 -31.89
N VAL A 356 -13.13 -28.79 -32.30
CA VAL A 356 -11.97 -29.19 -31.48
C VAL A 356 -11.01 -28.02 -31.32
N THR A 357 -10.79 -27.23 -32.38
CA THR A 357 -9.90 -26.07 -32.34
C THR A 357 -10.42 -24.98 -31.41
N THR A 358 -11.71 -24.64 -31.50
CA THR A 358 -12.36 -23.67 -30.61
C THR A 358 -12.35 -24.17 -29.18
N ALA A 359 -12.64 -25.45 -28.93
CA ALA A 359 -12.56 -26.04 -27.60
C ALA A 359 -11.16 -25.88 -26.97
N VAL A 360 -10.08 -26.15 -27.73
CA VAL A 360 -8.70 -25.95 -27.26
C VAL A 360 -8.41 -24.49 -26.94
N LEU A 361 -8.80 -23.55 -27.81
CA LEU A 361 -8.60 -22.11 -27.58
C LEU A 361 -9.36 -21.60 -26.35
N VAL A 362 -10.53 -22.16 -26.09
CA VAL A 362 -11.47 -21.73 -25.05
C VAL A 362 -11.11 -22.25 -23.68
N VAL A 363 -10.91 -23.57 -23.54
CA VAL A 363 -10.58 -24.23 -22.25
C VAL A 363 -9.32 -23.65 -21.65
N SER A 364 -8.47 -23.10 -22.53
CA SER A 364 -7.20 -22.52 -22.21
C SER A 364 -7.24 -21.11 -21.61
N CYS A 365 -8.39 -20.46 -21.36
CA CYS A 365 -8.35 -19.12 -20.72
C CYS A 365 -7.78 -19.22 -19.29
N PRO A 366 -6.59 -18.66 -18.99
CA PRO A 366 -6.06 -18.65 -17.63
C PRO A 366 -6.65 -17.48 -16.82
N CYS A 367 -7.94 -17.21 -17.01
CA CYS A 367 -8.67 -16.09 -16.43
C CYS A 367 -8.49 -16.03 -14.89
N ALA A 368 -8.51 -17.18 -14.21
CA ALA A 368 -8.29 -17.27 -12.75
C ALA A 368 -6.84 -17.02 -12.31
N LEU A 369 -5.86 -17.35 -13.15
CA LEU A 369 -4.43 -17.24 -12.83
C LEU A 369 -3.98 -15.78 -12.68
N GLY A 370 -4.48 -14.90 -13.56
CA GLY A 370 -4.17 -13.46 -13.52
C GLY A 370 -4.76 -12.73 -12.30
N LEU A 371 -5.79 -13.32 -11.68
CA LEU A 371 -6.56 -12.76 -10.57
C LEU A 371 -6.12 -13.23 -9.20
N ALA A 372 -5.68 -14.48 -9.09
CA ALA A 372 -5.35 -15.11 -7.81
C ALA A 372 -4.36 -14.27 -7.00
N THR A 373 -3.22 -13.90 -7.59
CA THR A 373 -2.17 -13.13 -6.92
C THR A 373 -2.60 -11.72 -6.49
N PRO A 374 -3.12 -10.84 -7.38
CA PRO A 374 -3.49 -9.49 -6.98
C PRO A 374 -4.60 -9.49 -5.93
N THR A 375 -5.59 -10.39 -6.03
CA THR A 375 -6.65 -10.50 -5.01
C THR A 375 -6.10 -10.98 -3.67
N SER A 376 -5.26 -12.01 -3.64
CA SER A 376 -4.63 -12.50 -2.40
C SER A 376 -3.78 -11.42 -1.74
N ILE A 377 -2.94 -10.71 -2.50
CA ILE A 377 -2.12 -9.61 -1.96
C ILE A 377 -3.02 -8.50 -1.44
N ALA A 378 -4.06 -8.10 -2.17
CA ALA A 378 -4.98 -7.06 -1.77
C ALA A 378 -5.70 -7.37 -0.44
N VAL A 379 -6.18 -8.60 -0.27
CA VAL A 379 -6.81 -9.06 0.98
C VAL A 379 -5.79 -9.14 2.12
N ALA A 380 -4.62 -9.73 1.86
CA ALA A 380 -3.53 -9.83 2.85
C ALA A 380 -3.07 -8.45 3.31
N SER A 381 -3.01 -7.48 2.38
CA SER A 381 -2.71 -6.08 2.67
C SER A 381 -3.72 -5.51 3.67
N GLY A 382 -5.01 -5.62 3.36
CA GLY A 382 -6.08 -5.16 4.25
C GLY A 382 -6.03 -5.82 5.63
N LEU A 383 -5.66 -7.10 5.70
CA LEU A 383 -5.49 -7.81 6.97
C LEU A 383 -4.25 -7.35 7.75
N ALA A 384 -3.11 -7.17 7.08
CA ALA A 384 -1.88 -6.67 7.69
C ALA A 384 -2.10 -5.30 8.35
N PHE A 385 -2.75 -4.37 7.64
CA PHE A 385 -3.10 -3.07 8.20
C PHE A 385 -4.06 -3.17 9.40
N LYS A 386 -5.10 -4.02 9.35
CA LYS A 386 -5.99 -4.25 10.50
C LYS A 386 -5.24 -4.77 11.74
N ASN A 387 -4.14 -5.48 11.52
CA ASN A 387 -3.26 -5.99 12.57
C ASN A 387 -2.07 -5.08 12.87
N LYS A 388 -2.12 -3.80 12.43
CA LYS A 388 -1.07 -2.79 12.66
C LYS A 388 0.30 -3.15 12.06
N ILE A 389 0.33 -4.01 11.06
CA ILE A 389 1.55 -4.39 10.33
C ILE A 389 1.69 -3.46 9.14
N LEU A 390 2.55 -2.46 9.26
CA LEU A 390 3.02 -1.67 8.13
C LEU A 390 4.19 -2.38 7.46
N TYR A 391 4.15 -2.46 6.14
CA TYR A 391 5.22 -3.02 5.34
C TYR A 391 5.49 -2.15 4.12
N LYS A 392 6.71 -2.28 3.60
CA LYS A 392 7.14 -1.63 2.37
C LYS A 392 7.52 -2.69 1.33
N GLY A 393 6.86 -2.63 0.19
CA GLY A 393 7.20 -3.33 -1.05
C GLY A 393 6.14 -4.36 -1.42
N GLY A 394 5.90 -4.55 -2.72
CA GLY A 394 5.02 -5.62 -3.21
C GLY A 394 5.55 -7.04 -2.92
N GLU A 395 6.85 -7.17 -2.66
CA GLU A 395 7.51 -8.45 -2.32
C GLU A 395 7.33 -8.84 -0.84
N PHE A 396 6.71 -8.00 0.01
CA PHE A 396 6.64 -8.24 1.45
C PHE A 396 6.05 -9.61 1.80
N PHE A 397 4.89 -9.96 1.25
CA PHE A 397 4.25 -11.24 1.56
C PHE A 397 5.06 -12.44 1.04
N GLU A 398 5.84 -12.26 -0.02
CA GLU A 398 6.74 -13.31 -0.55
C GLU A 398 7.97 -13.51 0.34
N LEU A 399 8.53 -12.41 0.85
CA LEU A 399 9.71 -12.42 1.70
C LEU A 399 9.37 -12.85 3.13
N ALA A 400 8.24 -12.38 3.66
CA ALA A 400 7.77 -12.72 5.00
C ALA A 400 7.60 -14.23 5.19
N ASN A 401 7.11 -14.94 4.16
CA ASN A 401 7.01 -16.40 4.16
C ASN A 401 8.37 -17.13 4.15
N LYS A 402 9.47 -16.43 3.86
CA LYS A 402 10.83 -16.99 3.81
C LYS A 402 11.68 -16.57 5.02
N ILE A 403 11.09 -15.93 6.02
CA ILE A 403 11.81 -15.53 7.22
C ILE A 403 11.92 -16.75 8.13
N ASP A 404 13.14 -17.27 8.28
CA ASP A 404 13.43 -18.40 9.18
C ASP A 404 13.94 -17.95 10.57
N ALA A 405 14.44 -16.72 10.67
CA ALA A 405 15.00 -16.17 11.89
C ALA A 405 14.66 -14.67 12.02
N ILE A 406 14.36 -14.24 13.25
CA ILE A 406 14.09 -12.84 13.58
C ILE A 406 15.13 -12.40 14.62
N ALA A 407 15.97 -11.44 14.23
CA ALA A 407 16.86 -10.75 15.16
C ALA A 407 16.18 -9.48 15.63
N PHE A 408 15.90 -9.39 16.93
CA PHE A 408 15.34 -8.19 17.54
C PHE A 408 16.48 -7.28 18.03
N ASP A 409 16.38 -5.99 17.72
CA ASP A 409 17.07 -5.00 18.53
C ASP A 409 16.47 -5.00 19.95
N LYS A 410 17.25 -4.67 20.97
CA LYS A 410 16.75 -4.70 22.35
C LYS A 410 16.00 -3.40 22.65
N THR A 411 16.74 -2.28 22.60
CA THR A 411 16.28 -0.99 23.08
C THR A 411 15.23 -0.41 22.13
N GLY A 412 14.05 -0.08 22.67
CA GLY A 412 12.94 0.49 21.89
C GLY A 412 12.16 -0.52 21.03
N THR A 413 12.67 -1.74 20.84
CA THR A 413 11.95 -2.83 20.15
C THR A 413 11.37 -3.83 21.16
N LEU A 414 12.21 -4.47 21.96
CA LEU A 414 11.75 -5.36 23.04
C LEU A 414 11.42 -4.58 24.31
N THR A 415 12.10 -3.46 24.53
CA THR A 415 11.94 -2.63 25.72
C THR A 415 11.26 -1.30 25.39
N LYS A 416 10.77 -0.60 26.42
CA LYS A 416 10.13 0.72 26.27
C LYS A 416 11.09 1.78 25.73
N GLY A 417 12.40 1.61 25.96
CA GLY A 417 13.42 2.57 25.55
C GLY A 417 13.57 3.75 26.51
N ASP A 418 12.77 3.78 27.58
CA ASP A 418 12.84 4.75 28.66
C ASP A 418 13.45 4.08 29.89
N LEU A 419 14.66 4.49 30.25
CA LEU A 419 15.29 4.04 31.49
C LEU A 419 14.58 4.64 32.70
N ILE A 420 14.33 3.80 33.70
CA ILE A 420 13.84 4.22 35.01
C ILE A 420 14.84 3.81 36.08
N VAL A 421 14.96 4.62 37.13
CA VAL A 421 15.75 4.25 38.32
C VAL A 421 14.91 3.24 39.12
N SER A 422 15.33 1.98 39.12
CA SER A 422 14.65 0.91 39.87
C SER A 422 15.02 0.97 41.35
N ASP A 423 16.31 1.14 41.64
CA ASP A 423 16.85 1.08 42.98
C ASP A 423 17.96 2.12 43.16
N TYR A 424 18.08 2.64 44.38
CA TYR A 424 19.14 3.55 44.79
C TYR A 424 19.76 3.04 46.10
N LEU A 425 21.06 2.80 46.09
CA LEU A 425 21.81 2.32 47.25
C LEU A 425 22.80 3.39 47.70
N GLY A 426 22.75 3.75 48.98
CA GLY A 426 23.56 4.81 49.57
C GLY A 426 22.71 5.87 50.24
N ASP A 427 23.34 6.95 50.69
CA ASP A 427 22.61 8.06 51.32
C ASP A 427 21.98 8.95 50.25
N ILE A 428 20.67 9.21 50.38
CA ILE A 428 19.89 9.98 49.42
C ILE A 428 20.37 11.43 49.28
N ARG A 429 21.06 11.96 50.31
CA ARG A 429 21.64 13.32 50.29
C ARG A 429 22.67 13.47 49.17
N TYR A 430 23.33 12.39 48.76
CA TYR A 430 24.31 12.44 47.68
C TYR A 430 23.69 12.51 46.28
N LEU A 431 22.37 12.28 46.14
CA LEU A 431 21.68 12.37 44.86
C LEU A 431 21.71 13.79 44.26
N SER A 432 21.79 14.84 45.11
CA SER A 432 21.96 16.22 44.65
C SER A 432 23.23 16.44 43.83
N TYR A 433 24.32 15.73 44.15
CA TYR A 433 25.57 15.78 43.38
C TYR A 433 25.41 15.08 42.04
N THR A 434 24.81 13.88 42.04
CA THR A 434 24.58 13.11 40.81
C THR A 434 23.69 13.88 39.83
N LYS A 435 22.56 14.42 40.32
CA LYS A 435 21.66 15.23 39.50
C LYS A 435 22.31 16.51 38.99
N GLY A 436 23.14 17.15 39.81
CA GLY A 436 23.89 18.34 39.41
C GLY A 436 24.80 18.09 38.21
N LEU A 437 25.42 16.92 38.13
CA LEU A 437 26.19 16.52 36.95
C LEU A 437 25.29 16.11 35.78
N GLU A 438 24.29 15.28 36.04
CA GLU A 438 23.42 14.71 35.01
C GLU A 438 22.42 15.71 34.40
N ILE A 439 22.23 16.90 34.98
CA ILE A 439 21.38 17.96 34.39
C ILE A 439 21.96 18.48 33.06
N HIS A 440 23.26 18.34 32.86
CA HIS A 440 23.96 18.72 31.63
C HIS A 440 24.08 17.56 30.63
N SER A 441 23.61 16.36 31.00
CA SER A 441 23.67 15.16 30.19
C SER A 441 22.41 15.02 29.32
N THR A 442 22.60 14.86 28.01
CA THR A 442 21.52 14.54 27.07
C THR A 442 21.24 13.04 27.00
N HIS A 443 21.97 12.22 27.76
CA HIS A 443 21.84 10.77 27.75
C HIS A 443 20.53 10.33 28.46
N PRO A 444 19.85 9.25 28.00
CA PRO A 444 18.66 8.72 28.67
C PRO A 444 18.85 8.41 30.17
N ILE A 445 20.06 8.01 30.57
CA ILE A 445 20.47 7.82 31.97
C ILE A 445 20.31 9.13 32.77
N GLY A 446 20.87 10.24 32.30
CA GLY A 446 20.76 11.52 33.00
C GLY A 446 19.32 12.00 33.14
N LYS A 447 18.53 11.85 32.08
CA LYS A 447 17.08 12.15 32.11
C LYS A 447 16.35 11.33 33.17
N SER A 448 16.63 10.03 33.27
CA SER A 448 16.00 9.15 34.25
C SER A 448 16.37 9.49 35.70
N ILE A 449 17.63 9.85 35.96
CA ILE A 449 18.12 10.25 37.29
C ILE A 449 17.51 11.59 37.70
N ASN A 450 17.42 12.56 36.79
CA ASN A 450 16.82 13.86 37.07
C ASN A 450 15.32 13.75 37.39
N ASN A 451 14.64 12.81 36.73
CA ASN A 451 13.23 12.51 36.98
C ASN A 451 13.00 11.73 38.29
N TYR A 452 13.97 10.95 38.75
CA TYR A 452 13.90 10.23 40.02
C TYR A 452 13.94 11.22 41.20
N ARG A 453 12.96 11.16 42.11
CA ARG A 453 12.90 12.01 43.32
C ARG A 453 13.02 13.53 43.02
N LYS A 454 12.04 14.07 42.30
CA LYS A 454 11.99 15.50 41.89
C LYS A 454 12.01 16.50 43.05
N ASP A 455 11.74 16.05 44.27
CA ASP A 455 11.84 16.82 45.51
C ASP A 455 13.29 17.25 45.84
N ILE A 456 14.29 16.56 45.28
CA ILE A 456 15.70 16.82 45.55
C ILE A 456 16.28 17.78 44.53
N ILE A 457 16.77 18.93 45.02
CA ILE A 457 17.35 20.01 44.23
C ILE A 457 18.80 19.63 43.84
N PRO A 458 19.16 19.73 42.54
CA PRO A 458 20.52 19.49 42.06
C PRO A 458 21.49 20.60 42.53
N PHE A 459 22.73 20.23 42.81
CA PHE A 459 23.79 21.21 43.02
C PHE A 459 24.25 21.82 41.70
N ALA A 460 24.67 23.09 41.74
CA ALA A 460 25.30 23.75 40.60
C ALA A 460 26.76 23.28 40.51
N ILE A 461 27.04 22.38 39.58
CA ILE A 461 28.37 21.80 39.40
C ILE A 461 29.21 22.68 38.46
N GLU A 462 30.47 22.88 38.83
CA GLU A 462 31.48 23.58 38.06
C GLU A 462 32.40 22.56 37.32
N GLU A 463 33.13 23.02 36.31
CA GLU A 463 34.13 22.20 35.56
C GLU A 463 33.61 20.84 35.04
N TYR A 464 32.41 20.85 34.47
CA TYR A 464 31.79 19.67 33.87
C TYR A 464 32.55 19.13 32.65
N GLU A 465 32.84 17.83 32.65
CA GLU A 465 33.47 17.12 31.54
C GLU A 465 32.80 15.77 31.29
N ILE A 466 32.48 15.48 30.03
CA ILE A 466 31.97 14.18 29.58
C ILE A 466 33.15 13.30 29.17
N ILE A 467 33.18 12.08 29.69
CA ILE A 467 34.15 11.06 29.30
C ILE A 467 33.39 9.96 28.53
N ASP A 468 33.57 9.97 27.22
CA ASP A 468 32.87 9.08 26.29
C ASP A 468 33.00 7.60 26.69
N GLY A 469 31.85 6.92 26.73
CA GLY A 469 31.75 5.50 27.09
C GLY A 469 32.01 5.18 28.57
N LYS A 470 32.25 6.19 29.43
CA LYS A 470 32.61 6.00 30.84
C LYS A 470 31.67 6.70 31.80
N GLY A 471 31.41 7.99 31.59
CA GLY A 471 30.57 8.79 32.47
C GLY A 471 30.90 10.28 32.41
N ILE A 472 30.62 10.99 33.49
CA ILE A 472 30.78 12.43 33.63
C ILE A 472 31.50 12.77 34.94
N LYS A 473 32.23 13.88 34.95
CA LYS A 473 32.91 14.39 36.16
C LYS A 473 32.76 15.91 36.25
N GLY A 474 32.95 16.43 37.45
CA GLY A 474 32.95 17.86 37.72
C GLY A 474 33.28 18.16 39.17
N THR A 475 33.18 19.43 39.55
CA THR A 475 33.55 19.92 40.87
C THR A 475 32.41 20.69 41.52
N TYR A 476 32.16 20.46 42.80
CA TYR A 476 31.25 21.29 43.59
C TYR A 476 32.03 21.85 44.77
N LEU A 477 32.17 23.17 44.84
CA LEU A 477 33.04 23.87 45.79
C LEU A 477 34.51 23.44 45.65
N GLN A 478 34.90 22.35 46.32
CA GLN A 478 36.24 21.74 46.27
C GLN A 478 36.19 20.21 46.12
N ASP A 479 34.99 19.63 46.11
CA ASP A 479 34.79 18.19 46.03
C ASP A 479 34.81 17.72 44.58
N GLN A 480 35.68 16.75 44.27
CA GLN A 480 35.71 16.11 42.96
C GLN A 480 34.64 15.03 42.89
N ILE A 481 33.74 15.17 41.91
CA ILE A 481 32.59 14.28 41.72
C ILE A 481 32.74 13.55 40.40
N ILE A 482 32.49 12.24 40.44
CA ILE A 482 32.48 11.35 39.28
C ILE A 482 31.16 10.59 39.30
N VAL A 483 30.43 10.59 38.18
CA VAL A 483 29.25 9.75 37.95
C VAL A 483 29.51 8.90 36.73
N GLY A 484 29.44 7.58 36.87
CA GLY A 484 29.67 6.72 35.71
C GLY A 484 29.72 5.23 35.99
N SER A 485 30.17 4.51 34.97
CA SER A 485 30.29 3.05 34.94
C SER A 485 31.33 2.51 35.93
N ALA A 486 31.24 1.20 36.22
CA ALA A 486 32.23 0.50 37.06
C ALA A 486 33.66 0.62 36.53
N THR A 487 33.85 0.62 35.21
CA THR A 487 35.16 0.79 34.57
C THR A 487 35.76 2.16 34.87
N PHE A 488 34.94 3.21 34.89
CA PHE A 488 35.41 4.56 35.22
C PHE A 488 35.88 4.66 36.69
N ILE A 489 35.12 4.06 37.61
CA ILE A 489 35.48 4.00 39.04
C ILE A 489 36.78 3.22 39.24
N ALA A 490 36.95 2.09 38.53
CA ALA A 490 38.15 1.27 38.62
C ALA A 490 39.40 1.99 38.08
N GLU A 491 39.32 2.64 36.93
CA GLU A 491 40.43 3.42 36.35
C GLU A 491 40.85 4.61 37.22
N ALA A 492 39.89 5.22 37.93
CA ALA A 492 40.15 6.29 38.88
C ALA A 492 40.78 5.79 40.21
N ASN A 493 41.01 4.48 40.36
CA ASN A 493 41.50 3.82 41.58
C ASN A 493 40.64 4.14 42.81
N ILE A 494 39.32 4.14 42.65
CA ILE A 494 38.35 4.45 43.70
C ILE A 494 37.84 3.15 44.31
N SER A 495 37.88 3.03 45.64
CA SER A 495 37.31 1.88 46.34
C SER A 495 35.78 1.87 46.25
N ASN A 496 35.21 0.77 45.74
CA ASN A 496 33.77 0.56 45.61
C ASN A 496 33.24 -0.41 46.69
N PRO A 497 32.43 0.04 47.65
CA PRO A 497 31.85 -0.82 48.68
C PRO A 497 30.66 -1.66 48.17
N PHE A 498 30.11 -1.37 46.99
CA PHE A 498 28.91 -2.01 46.43
C PHE A 498 29.23 -3.11 45.41
N LEU A 499 30.38 -3.78 45.53
CA LEU A 499 30.82 -4.79 44.55
C LEU A 499 29.86 -5.98 44.45
N ASN A 500 29.35 -6.47 45.59
CA ASN A 500 28.44 -7.60 45.62
C ASN A 500 27.09 -7.26 44.98
N GLU A 501 26.56 -6.07 45.27
CA GLU A 501 25.32 -5.56 44.69
C GLU A 501 25.50 -5.29 43.20
N PHE A 502 26.65 -4.77 42.78
CA PHE A 502 26.98 -4.57 41.37
C PHE A 502 26.90 -5.88 40.58
N GLU A 503 27.55 -6.95 41.04
CA GLU A 503 27.52 -8.26 40.39
C GLU A 503 26.09 -8.83 40.33
N LYS A 504 25.30 -8.65 41.41
CA LYS A 504 23.90 -9.08 41.45
C LYS A 504 23.06 -8.39 40.37
N PHE A 505 23.02 -7.05 40.38
CA PHE A 505 22.14 -6.29 39.49
C PHE A 505 22.60 -6.31 38.03
N THR A 506 23.91 -6.41 37.77
CA THR A 506 24.41 -6.63 36.41
C THR A 506 24.10 -8.04 35.90
N GLY A 507 24.12 -9.05 36.77
CA GLY A 507 23.65 -10.41 36.44
C GLY A 507 22.16 -10.48 36.08
N GLU A 508 21.35 -9.57 36.64
CA GLU A 508 19.94 -9.37 36.27
C GLU A 508 19.76 -8.58 34.95
N GLY A 509 20.85 -8.12 34.32
CA GLY A 509 20.82 -7.34 33.08
C GLY A 509 20.48 -5.86 33.26
N LYS A 510 20.50 -5.36 34.51
CA LYS A 510 20.25 -3.95 34.81
C LYS A 510 21.48 -3.09 34.55
N VAL A 511 21.26 -1.82 34.25
CA VAL A 511 22.31 -0.82 34.06
C VAL A 511 22.67 -0.25 35.43
N VAL A 512 23.95 -0.29 35.80
CA VAL A 512 24.43 0.22 37.08
C VAL A 512 25.40 1.37 36.85
N ILE A 513 25.19 2.46 37.58
CA ILE A 513 26.11 3.59 37.66
C ILE A 513 26.45 3.90 39.12
N PHE A 514 27.60 4.53 39.33
CA PHE A 514 28.07 4.92 40.65
C PHE A 514 28.28 6.43 40.70
N THR A 515 28.09 7.00 41.88
CA THR A 515 28.60 8.34 42.18
C THR A 515 29.75 8.21 43.18
N ALA A 516 30.87 8.84 42.86
CA ALA A 516 32.01 8.97 43.76
C ALA A 516 32.31 10.44 44.06
N ILE A 517 32.64 10.72 45.31
CA ILE A 517 33.03 12.05 45.79
C ILE A 517 34.37 11.90 46.51
N ASN A 518 35.37 12.71 46.16
CA ASN A 518 36.71 12.71 46.77
C ASN A 518 37.32 11.31 46.89
N LYS A 519 37.27 10.54 45.78
CA LYS A 519 37.77 9.16 45.67
C LYS A 519 37.09 8.13 46.58
N LYS A 520 35.84 8.36 46.95
CA LYS A 520 35.00 7.36 47.63
C LYS A 520 33.66 7.23 46.92
N VAL A 521 33.26 6.00 46.58
CA VAL A 521 31.90 5.75 46.07
C VAL A 521 30.89 6.01 47.20
N VAL A 522 29.93 6.90 46.95
CA VAL A 522 28.92 7.32 47.93
C VAL A 522 27.54 6.72 47.65
N ASN A 523 27.26 6.37 46.40
CA ASN A 523 26.02 5.70 46.01
C ASN A 523 26.20 4.84 44.75
N MET A 524 25.24 3.95 44.56
CA MET A 524 25.02 3.13 43.37
C MET A 524 23.56 3.32 42.93
N ILE A 525 23.36 3.60 41.66
CA ILE A 525 22.05 3.83 41.05
C ILE A 525 21.82 2.74 40.02
N ILE A 526 20.68 2.07 40.16
CA ILE A 526 20.29 0.95 39.32
C ILE A 526 19.19 1.43 38.40
N LEU A 527 19.39 1.19 37.12
CA LEU A 527 18.51 1.61 36.04
C LEU A 527 18.03 0.37 35.29
N GLU A 528 16.76 0.34 34.97
CA GLU A 528 16.18 -0.71 34.14
C GLU A 528 15.37 -0.12 33.00
N ASP A 529 15.35 -0.84 31.88
CA ASP A 529 14.49 -0.56 30.74
C ASP A 529 13.47 -1.69 30.68
N GLU A 530 12.22 -1.37 31.02
CA GLU A 530 11.17 -2.38 31.12
C GLU A 530 10.88 -3.01 29.75
N ILE A 531 10.65 -4.32 29.74
CA ILE A 531 10.20 -5.05 28.56
C ILE A 531 8.77 -4.62 28.21
N LYS A 532 8.46 -4.41 26.92
CA LYS A 532 7.11 -4.10 26.45
C LYS A 532 6.17 -5.27 26.78
N ALA A 533 4.98 -4.96 27.28
CA ALA A 533 3.97 -5.94 27.71
C ALA A 533 3.27 -6.65 26.54
#